data_AF-A0A2C9SS01-F1
#
_entry.id   AF-A0A2C9SS01-F1
#
_cell.length_a   1.000
_cell.length_b   1.000
_cell.length_c   1.000
_cell.angle_alpha   90.00
_cell.angle_beta   90.00
_cell.angle_gamma   90.00
#
_symmetry.space_group_name_H-M   'P 1'
#
loop_
_entity.id
_entity.type
_entity.pdbx_description
1 polymer ?
#
loop_
_entity_poly.entity_id
_entity_poly.type
_entity_poly.pdbx_seq_one_letter_code
_entity_poly.pdbx_strand_id
1 'polypeptide(L)'
;MGAAAPACNAVTPLVELVSLAAREGWSIAEPESDGTLEWTRGANRVVARFTVSTQRPRYCALVNYTDYDGTGEAQLGAVVWRGIGNGGDSDEAAASMRQWFAQPVRALDAPTQW
;
A
#
# COMPACT_ATOMS: atom_id res chain seq x y z
N MET A 1 -7.87 -30.98 -32.56
CA MET A 1 -6.56 -30.30 -32.52
C MET A 1 -6.82 -28.80 -32.53
N GLY A 2 -6.38 -28.12 -31.47
CA GLY A 2 -6.58 -26.70 -31.26
C GLY A 2 -6.28 -26.39 -29.80
N ALA A 3 -5.00 -26.51 -29.42
CA ALA A 3 -4.56 -26.09 -28.10
C ALA A 3 -4.86 -24.60 -27.97
N ALA A 4 -5.68 -24.23 -27.00
CA ALA A 4 -5.89 -22.85 -26.63
C ALA A 4 -4.52 -22.26 -26.25
N ALA A 5 -4.18 -21.12 -26.85
CA ALA A 5 -2.97 -20.38 -26.52
C ALA A 5 -2.88 -20.18 -24.99
N PRO A 6 -1.68 -20.25 -24.39
CA PRO A 6 -1.53 -20.01 -22.95
C PRO A 6 -2.09 -18.63 -22.63
N ALA A 7 -2.95 -18.56 -21.61
CA ALA A 7 -3.50 -17.32 -21.10
C ALA A 7 -2.38 -16.29 -20.96
N CYS A 8 -2.47 -15.19 -21.71
CA CYS A 8 -1.55 -14.05 -21.60
C CYS A 8 -1.36 -13.73 -20.12
N ASN A 9 -0.14 -13.98 -19.62
CA ASN A 9 0.43 -13.60 -18.33
C ASN A 9 -0.40 -12.57 -17.54
N ALA A 10 -1.43 -13.04 -16.82
CA ALA A 10 -2.16 -12.19 -15.90
C ALA A 10 -1.21 -11.93 -14.72
N VAL A 11 -0.59 -10.75 -14.71
CA VAL A 11 0.20 -10.29 -13.56
C VAL A 11 -0.73 -10.29 -12.35
N THR A 12 -0.34 -10.98 -11.27
CA THR A 12 -1.18 -11.00 -10.06
C THR A 12 -1.28 -9.57 -9.50
N PRO A 13 -2.40 -9.19 -8.88
CA PRO A 13 -2.55 -7.85 -8.30
C PRO A 13 -1.41 -7.48 -7.37
N LEU A 14 -0.88 -8.45 -6.60
CA LEU A 14 0.29 -8.24 -5.77
C LEU A 14 1.54 -7.83 -6.57
N VAL A 15 1.88 -8.54 -7.67
CA VAL A 15 3.07 -8.21 -8.47
C VAL A 15 2.95 -6.84 -9.13
N GLU A 16 1.75 -6.48 -9.62
CA GLU A 16 1.47 -5.16 -10.18
C GLU A 16 1.64 -4.06 -9.14
N LEU A 17 1.06 -4.22 -7.95
CA LEU A 17 1.15 -3.26 -6.85
C LEU A 17 2.58 -3.10 -6.34
N VAL A 18 3.35 -4.20 -6.20
CA VAL A 18 4.77 -4.16 -5.81
C VAL A 18 5.59 -3.42 -6.86
N SER A 19 5.33 -3.68 -8.15
CA SER A 19 6.03 -3.01 -9.25
C SER A 19 5.70 -1.53 -9.31
N LEU A 20 4.44 -1.14 -9.08
CA LEU A 20 4.02 0.25 -9.01
C LEU A 20 4.68 0.97 -7.83
N ALA A 21 4.64 0.37 -6.64
CA ALA A 21 5.27 0.91 -5.43
C ALA A 21 6.76 1.20 -5.67
N ALA A 22 7.50 0.23 -6.23
CA ALA A 22 8.92 0.40 -6.55
C ALA A 22 9.18 1.51 -7.56
N ARG A 23 8.37 1.62 -8.63
CA ARG A 23 8.47 2.68 -9.64
C ARG A 23 8.24 4.07 -9.06
N GLU A 24 7.32 4.17 -8.11
CA GLU A 24 7.01 5.41 -7.40
C GLU A 24 8.00 5.66 -6.25
N GLY A 25 8.98 4.79 -6.00
CA GLY A 25 10.01 5.00 -4.98
C GLY A 25 9.53 4.71 -3.55
N TRP A 26 8.54 3.83 -3.39
CA TRP A 26 8.20 3.22 -2.11
C TRP A 26 9.13 2.05 -1.82
N SER A 27 9.53 1.92 -0.56
CA SER A 27 10.33 0.82 -0.06
C SER A 27 9.43 -0.18 0.67
N ILE A 28 9.55 -1.46 0.35
CA ILE A 28 8.86 -2.52 1.08
C ILE A 28 9.62 -2.84 2.37
N ALA A 29 8.91 -2.91 3.50
CA ALA A 29 9.47 -3.45 4.73
C ALA A 29 9.53 -4.98 4.65
N GLU A 30 10.32 -5.60 5.53
CA GLU A 30 10.30 -7.06 5.63
C GLU A 30 8.87 -7.52 5.94
N PRO A 31 8.31 -8.49 5.17
CA PRO A 31 6.97 -9.00 5.41
C PRO A 31 6.86 -9.53 6.83
N GLU A 32 5.78 -9.19 7.53
CA GLU A 32 5.44 -9.89 8.76
C GLU A 32 4.93 -11.31 8.44
N SER A 33 5.14 -12.23 9.38
CA SER A 33 4.79 -13.65 9.25
C SER A 33 3.29 -13.92 9.02
N ASP A 34 2.43 -12.90 9.14
CA ASP A 34 0.96 -12.97 9.11
C ASP A 34 0.35 -12.69 7.71
N GLY A 35 1.20 -12.45 6.71
CA GLY A 35 0.79 -12.10 5.34
C GLY A 35 0.47 -10.62 5.14
N THR A 36 0.94 -9.76 6.06
CA THR A 36 0.92 -8.31 5.93
C THR A 36 2.17 -7.81 5.22
N LEU A 37 1.98 -6.90 4.27
CA LEU A 37 3.04 -6.16 3.60
C LEU A 37 2.92 -4.68 3.95
N GLU A 38 4.07 -4.08 4.22
CA GLU A 38 4.16 -2.66 4.50
C GLU A 38 5.08 -1.97 3.49
N TRP A 39 4.69 -0.78 3.09
CA TRP A 39 5.49 0.10 2.24
C TRP A 39 5.68 1.44 2.92
N THR A 40 6.86 2.03 2.77
CA THR A 40 7.19 3.35 3.31
C THR A 40 7.70 4.28 2.21
N ARG A 41 7.33 5.55 2.29
CA ARG A 41 7.84 6.62 1.40
C ARG A 41 7.72 7.97 2.09
N GLY A 42 8.86 8.55 2.45
CA GLY A 42 8.88 9.78 3.26
C GLY A 42 8.09 9.57 4.56
N ALA A 43 7.15 10.46 4.83
CA ALA A 43 6.29 10.42 6.00
C ALA A 43 5.01 9.56 5.84
N ASN A 44 4.95 8.71 4.82
CA ASN A 44 3.80 7.86 4.53
C ASN A 44 4.14 6.38 4.71
N ARG A 45 3.16 5.60 5.18
CA ARG A 45 3.19 4.14 5.22
C ARG A 45 1.89 3.57 4.68
N VAL A 46 1.97 2.57 3.81
CA VAL A 46 0.84 1.75 3.39
C VAL A 46 0.99 0.37 4.01
N VAL A 47 -0.04 -0.11 4.71
CA VAL A 47 -0.08 -1.46 5.29
C VAL A 47 -1.19 -2.21 4.58
N ALA A 48 -0.92 -3.40 4.04
CA ALA A 48 -1.94 -4.21 3.39
C ALA A 48 -1.79 -5.70 3.68
N ARG A 49 -2.91 -6.38 3.86
CA ARG A 49 -2.98 -7.83 4.05
C ARG A 49 -3.55 -8.50 2.81
N PHE A 50 -2.87 -9.54 2.34
CA PHE A 50 -3.23 -10.26 1.12
C PHE A 50 -3.84 -11.63 1.45
N THR A 51 -4.77 -12.09 0.61
CA THR A 51 -5.20 -13.49 0.67
C THR A 51 -4.12 -14.39 0.07
N VAL A 52 -3.72 -15.45 0.77
CA VAL A 52 -2.69 -16.37 0.29
C VAL A 52 -3.05 -17.02 -1.05
N SER A 53 -4.31 -17.40 -1.25
CA SER A 53 -4.76 -18.15 -2.42
C SER A 53 -4.88 -17.30 -3.69
N THR A 54 -5.35 -16.05 -3.59
CA THR A 54 -5.60 -15.20 -4.76
C THR A 54 -4.62 -14.04 -4.92
N GLN A 55 -3.74 -13.83 -3.92
CA GLN A 55 -2.81 -12.68 -3.85
C GLN A 55 -3.51 -11.33 -4.06
N ARG A 56 -4.79 -11.24 -3.68
CA ARG A 56 -5.56 -10.00 -3.69
C ARG A 56 -5.49 -9.32 -2.32
N PRO A 57 -5.44 -7.98 -2.27
CA PRO A 57 -5.55 -7.26 -1.02
C PRO A 57 -6.96 -7.47 -0.44
N ARG A 58 -7.01 -7.74 0.87
CA ARG A 58 -8.25 -7.91 1.64
C ARG A 58 -8.47 -6.74 2.59
N TYR A 59 -7.38 -6.20 3.11
CA TYR A 59 -7.36 -5.02 3.95
C TYR A 59 -6.17 -4.16 3.53
N CYS A 60 -6.37 -2.85 3.43
CA CYS A 60 -5.27 -1.91 3.26
C CYS A 60 -5.55 -0.62 4.02
N ALA A 61 -4.49 0.04 4.48
CA ALA A 61 -4.55 1.31 5.17
C ALA A 61 -3.38 2.21 4.76
N LEU A 62 -3.66 3.49 4.58
CA LEU A 62 -2.65 4.55 4.55
C LEU A 62 -2.46 5.11 5.97
N VAL A 63 -1.22 5.39 6.34
CA VAL A 63 -0.81 5.96 7.62
C VAL A 63 0.17 7.10 7.34
N ASN A 64 -0.07 8.26 7.94
CA ASN A 64 0.80 9.43 7.82
C ASN A 64 1.50 9.73 9.15
N TYR A 65 2.81 9.97 9.10
CA TYR A 65 3.65 10.35 10.23
C TYR A 65 3.97 11.84 10.15
N THR A 66 4.15 12.50 11.29
CA THR A 66 4.55 13.91 11.37
C THR A 66 5.55 14.10 12.49
N ASP A 67 6.42 15.09 12.32
CA ASP A 67 7.21 15.63 13.42
C ASP A 67 6.42 16.77 14.06
N TYR A 68 5.58 16.44 15.04
CA TYR A 68 4.70 17.42 15.70
C TYR A 68 5.49 18.41 16.56
N ASP A 69 6.60 17.96 17.17
CA ASP A 69 7.37 18.73 18.15
C ASP A 69 8.66 19.35 17.56
N GLY A 70 8.95 19.13 16.28
CA GLY A 70 10.18 19.60 15.64
C GLY A 70 11.44 18.86 16.10
N THR A 71 11.30 17.64 16.63
CA THR A 71 12.40 16.81 17.16
C THR A 71 13.09 15.98 16.10
N GLY A 72 12.55 15.93 14.88
CA GLY A 72 12.93 15.03 13.81
C GLY A 72 12.45 13.59 14.02
N GLU A 73 11.73 13.30 15.09
CA GLU A 73 11.19 11.97 15.36
C GLU A 73 9.84 11.77 14.66
N ALA A 74 9.70 10.66 13.94
CA ALA A 74 8.45 10.32 13.28
C ALA A 74 7.39 9.89 14.30
N GLN A 75 6.48 10.79 14.63
CA GLN A 75 5.30 10.48 15.42
C GLN A 75 4.14 10.14 14.49
N LEU A 76 3.26 9.24 14.92
CA LEU A 76 2.02 9.01 14.22
C LEU A 76 1.23 10.33 14.27
N GLY A 77 1.08 11.02 13.14
CA GLY A 77 0.32 12.27 13.09
C GLY A 77 -1.15 12.01 13.39
N ALA A 78 -2.00 13.05 13.35
CA ALA A 78 -3.45 12.85 13.30
C ALA A 78 -3.75 11.87 12.16
N VAL A 79 -4.00 10.61 12.50
CA VAL A 79 -3.93 9.49 11.57
C VAL A 79 -5.02 9.69 10.55
N VAL A 80 -4.66 9.95 9.29
CA VAL A 80 -5.61 9.74 8.20
C VAL A 80 -5.69 8.24 8.02
N TRP A 81 -6.45 7.59 8.89
CA TRP A 81 -6.78 6.18 8.75
C TRP A 81 -7.79 6.09 7.62
N ARG A 82 -7.33 5.72 6.43
CA ARG A 82 -8.20 5.28 5.34
C ARG A 82 -8.03 3.77 5.20
N GLY A 83 -8.77 3.04 6.01
CA GLY A 83 -8.80 1.59 5.97
C GLY A 83 -9.90 1.09 5.04
N ILE A 84 -9.58 0.15 4.15
CA ILE A 84 -10.56 -0.68 3.45
C ILE A 84 -10.59 -2.03 4.18
N GLY A 85 -11.71 -2.42 4.80
CA GLY A 85 -11.84 -3.66 5.59
C GLY A 85 -13.27 -3.97 6.02
N ASN A 86 -13.58 -5.26 6.27
CA ASN A 86 -14.92 -5.87 6.50
C ASN A 86 -15.75 -6.21 5.24
N GLY A 87 -15.15 -6.88 4.25
CA GLY A 87 -15.89 -7.44 3.11
C GLY A 87 -16.19 -6.44 1.98
N GLY A 88 -15.66 -5.21 2.08
CA GLY A 88 -15.55 -4.26 0.97
C GLY A 88 -14.50 -4.73 -0.05
N ASP A 89 -14.78 -4.47 -1.31
CA ASP A 89 -14.26 -5.13 -2.50
C ASP A 89 -12.71 -5.17 -2.56
N SER A 90 -12.12 -6.34 -2.87
CA SER A 90 -10.68 -6.45 -3.14
C SER A 90 -10.23 -5.50 -4.26
N ASP A 91 -11.13 -5.16 -5.18
CA ASP A 91 -10.88 -4.21 -6.26
C ASP A 91 -10.79 -2.77 -5.71
N GLU A 92 -11.56 -2.42 -4.68
CA GLU A 92 -11.48 -1.12 -3.98
C GLU A 92 -10.17 -1.00 -3.19
N ALA A 93 -9.75 -2.07 -2.52
CA ALA A 93 -8.46 -2.10 -1.82
C ALA A 93 -7.29 -1.93 -2.81
N ALA A 94 -7.33 -2.63 -3.95
CA ALA A 94 -6.32 -2.47 -4.99
C ALA A 94 -6.34 -1.07 -5.61
N ALA A 95 -7.52 -0.51 -5.89
CA ALA A 95 -7.66 0.85 -6.42
C ALA A 95 -7.11 1.91 -5.46
N SER A 96 -7.40 1.77 -4.16
CA SER A 96 -6.90 2.65 -3.11
C SER A 96 -5.37 2.60 -3.02
N MET A 97 -4.79 1.40 -3.02
CA MET A 97 -3.33 1.24 -3.03
C MET A 97 -2.67 1.87 -4.26
N ARG A 98 -3.25 1.72 -5.46
CA ARG A 98 -2.75 2.38 -6.67
C ARG A 98 -2.76 3.90 -6.54
N GLN A 99 -3.85 4.45 -6.00
CA GLN A 99 -3.96 5.89 -5.76
C GLN A 99 -2.90 6.36 -4.76
N TRP A 100 -2.74 5.67 -3.62
CA TRP A 100 -1.76 6.05 -2.59
C TRP A 100 -0.33 5.94 -3.09
N PHE A 101 0.02 4.89 -3.84
CA PHE A 101 1.38 4.76 -4.36
C PHE A 101 1.75 5.89 -5.33
N ALA A 102 0.78 6.38 -6.10
CA ALA A 102 0.95 7.50 -7.02
C ALA A 102 0.89 8.89 -6.34
N GLN A 103 0.59 8.99 -5.04
CA GLN A 103 0.58 10.28 -4.35
C GLN A 103 1.99 10.87 -4.22
N PRO A 104 2.12 12.22 -4.21
CA PRO A 104 3.39 12.89 -3.96
C PRO A 104 4.03 12.47 -2.62
N VAL A 105 5.36 12.48 -2.57
CA VAL A 105 6.11 12.27 -1.31
C VAL A 105 5.70 13.33 -0.32
N ARG A 106 5.36 12.91 0.90
CA ARG A 106 5.09 13.81 2.02
C ARG A 106 6.34 13.95 2.88
N ALA A 107 6.72 15.20 3.15
CA ALA A 107 7.77 15.52 4.11
C ALA A 107 7.24 15.37 5.55
N LEU A 108 8.14 15.11 6.50
CA LEU A 108 7.79 14.82 7.89
C LEU A 108 7.23 16.05 8.62
N ASP A 109 7.64 17.24 8.21
CA ASP A 109 7.22 18.55 8.69
C ASP A 109 5.98 19.11 7.97
N ALA A 110 5.47 18.40 6.95
CA ALA A 110 4.29 18.83 6.22
C ALA A 110 3.02 18.71 7.10
N PRO A 111 2.08 19.67 7.04
CA PRO A 111 0.81 19.56 7.76
C PRO A 111 0.05 18.28 7.34
N THR A 112 -0.73 17.73 8.25
CA THR A 112 -1.64 16.61 7.93
C THR A 112 -2.70 17.11 6.94
N GLN A 113 -2.80 16.48 5.76
CA GLN A 113 -3.82 16.81 4.76
C GLN A 113 -5.02 15.85 4.88
N TRP A 114 -6.24 16.37 4.74
CA TRP A 114 -7.52 15.68 4.90
C TRP A 114 -7.98 14.97 3.61
#